data_AF-A0A1M7Q1S1-F1
#
_entry.id   AF-A0A1M7Q1S1-F1
#
_cell.length_a   1.000
_cell.length_b   1.000
_cell.length_c   1.000
_cell.angle_alpha   90.00
_cell.angle_beta   90.00
_cell.angle_gamma   90.00
#
_symmetry.space_group_name_H-M   'P 1'
#
loop_
_entity.id
_entity.type
_entity.pdbx_description
1 polymer ?
#
loop_
_entity_poly.entity_id
_entity_poly.type
_entity_poly.pdbx_seq_one_letter_code
_entity_poly.pdbx_strand_id
1 'polypeptide(L)'
;MEYSITLKDQVMTIEESIGVYNTVKGSLMDEEESAEPDVDFSEIEFHGENVAKIYDIDATYIDKLLETYSANNKNIRDDNEKALQKLEKAEIVKVVYRAILNAIDNKEVDEEEDIFIVKRAFFTDEKNKAVGDFAHTWFVEKDALHLSAIQYVIGMDPIPNISDILNSRDFNKYKAVNPDAKPLKYGPEMKRQWRSALDQVIVPLADELR
;
A
#
# COMPACT_ATOMS: atom_id res chain seq x y z
N MET A 1 18.67 62.12 34.26
CA MET A 1 19.48 61.13 34.99
C MET A 1 18.58 60.19 35.80
N GLU A 2 17.53 59.61 35.19
CA GLU A 2 16.60 58.69 35.89
C GLU A 2 16.74 57.23 35.43
N TYR A 3 17.16 57.00 34.18
CA TYR A 3 17.34 55.65 33.61
C TYR A 3 18.43 54.80 34.29
N SER A 4 19.40 55.42 34.98
CA SER A 4 20.53 54.69 35.60
C SER A 4 20.23 54.17 37.00
N ILE A 5 19.21 54.69 37.67
CA ILE A 5 18.86 54.30 39.05
C ILE A 5 17.94 53.07 39.00
N THR A 6 16.96 53.09 38.10
CA THR A 6 16.05 51.96 37.87
C THR A 6 16.77 50.69 37.40
N LEU A 7 17.80 50.82 36.56
CA LEU A 7 18.64 49.70 36.15
C LEU A 7 19.44 49.11 37.32
N LYS A 8 19.93 49.94 38.25
CA LYS A 8 20.63 49.47 39.44
C LYS A 8 19.69 48.73 40.38
N ASP A 9 18.48 49.24 40.57
CA ASP A 9 17.46 48.61 41.42
C ASP A 9 17.02 47.26 40.85
N GLN A 10 16.91 47.14 39.52
CA GLN A 10 16.61 45.88 38.82
C GLN A 10 17.75 44.85 38.95
N VAL A 11 19.01 45.28 38.85
CA VAL A 11 20.16 44.37 39.04
C VAL A 11 20.22 43.90 40.50
N MET A 12 19.97 44.80 41.46
CA MET A 12 20.00 44.46 42.89
C MET A 12 18.90 43.46 43.26
N THR A 13 17.69 43.58 42.68
CA THR A 13 16.61 42.60 42.89
C THR A 13 16.94 41.23 42.29
N ILE A 14 17.64 41.19 41.14
CA ILE A 14 18.08 39.92 40.54
C ILE A 14 19.12 39.25 41.43
N GLU A 15 20.12 39.98 41.92
CA GLU A 15 21.16 39.44 42.82
C GLU A 15 20.56 38.89 44.12
N GLU A 16 19.59 39.60 44.70
CA GLU A 16 18.87 39.15 45.89
C GLU A 16 18.07 37.86 45.62
N SER A 17 17.40 37.78 44.47
CA SER A 17 16.66 36.58 44.06
C SER A 17 17.56 35.35 43.83
N ILE A 18 18.78 35.55 43.32
CA ILE A 18 19.78 34.49 43.14
C ILE A 18 20.32 34.02 44.51
N GLY A 19 20.54 34.94 45.44
CA GLY A 19 20.95 34.61 46.81
C GLY A 19 19.91 33.74 47.53
N VAL A 20 18.62 34.09 47.38
CA VAL A 20 17.50 33.31 47.93
C VAL A 20 17.42 31.93 47.25
N TYR A 21 17.53 31.86 45.92
CA TYR A 21 17.49 30.59 45.18
C TYR A 21 18.59 29.62 45.61
N ASN A 22 19.84 30.11 45.72
CA ASN A 22 20.96 29.26 46.13
C ASN A 22 20.85 28.81 47.60
N THR A 23 20.27 29.65 48.47
CA THR A 23 20.02 29.30 49.87
C THR A 23 18.92 28.24 50.00
N VAL A 24 17.83 28.38 49.23
CA VAL A 24 16.75 27.37 49.18
C VAL A 24 17.26 26.07 48.57
N LYS A 25 18.07 26.14 47.51
CA LYS A 25 18.68 24.95 46.90
C LYS A 25 19.65 24.25 47.85
N GLY A 26 20.49 24.99 48.57
CA GLY A 26 21.36 24.42 49.60
C GLY A 26 20.59 23.82 50.78
N SER A 27 19.44 24.40 51.16
CA SER A 27 18.56 23.84 52.20
C SER A 27 17.79 22.59 51.75
N LEU A 28 17.72 22.31 50.44
CA LEU A 28 17.02 21.14 49.89
C LEU A 28 17.97 19.98 49.54
N MET A 29 19.29 20.19 49.71
CA MET A 29 20.34 19.22 49.40
C MET A 29 20.95 18.63 50.68
N ASP A 30 20.12 18.33 51.68
CA ASP A 30 20.49 17.36 52.72
C ASP A 30 20.27 15.95 52.15
N GLU A 31 21.37 15.22 51.99
CA GLU A 31 21.45 13.86 51.47
C GLU A 31 20.62 12.88 52.31
N GLU A 32 19.57 12.32 51.71
CA GLU A 32 19.15 10.94 52.00
C GLU A 32 19.51 10.09 50.77
N GLU A 33 20.55 9.25 50.91
CA GLU A 33 20.70 8.04 50.11
C GLU A 33 19.44 7.18 50.30
N SER A 34 18.44 7.40 49.44
CA SER A 34 17.33 6.48 49.26
C SER A 34 17.39 5.97 47.84
N ALA A 35 17.47 4.65 47.71
CA ALA A 35 17.49 3.96 46.44
C ALA A 35 16.32 4.46 45.58
N GLU A 36 16.62 5.20 44.51
CA GLU A 36 15.62 5.46 43.48
C GLU A 36 15.17 4.09 42.97
N PRO A 37 13.87 3.74 43.07
CA PRO A 37 13.38 2.60 42.32
C PRO A 37 13.63 2.92 40.85
N ASP A 38 14.21 1.99 40.12
CA ASP A 38 14.26 2.00 38.66
C ASP A 38 12.82 2.21 38.17
N VAL A 39 12.47 3.45 37.84
CA VAL A 39 11.10 3.81 37.47
C VAL A 39 10.91 3.22 36.08
N ASP A 40 10.21 2.09 36.03
CA ASP A 40 9.80 1.47 34.79
C ASP A 40 8.85 2.43 34.04
N PHE A 41 9.42 3.18 33.10
CA PHE A 41 8.67 4.09 32.24
C PHE A 41 7.78 3.37 31.22
N SER A 42 7.67 2.03 31.28
CA SER A 42 6.73 1.26 30.48
C SER A 42 5.25 1.63 30.72
N GLU A 43 4.93 2.29 31.84
CA GLU A 43 3.58 2.84 32.12
C GLU A 43 3.37 4.28 31.62
N ILE A 44 4.39 4.97 31.09
CA ILE A 44 4.18 6.29 30.48
C ILE A 44 3.55 6.11 29.09
N GLU A 45 2.23 6.17 29.03
CA GLU A 45 1.50 6.40 27.79
C GLU A 45 1.71 7.86 27.35
N PHE A 46 2.56 8.05 26.34
CA PHE A 46 2.62 9.31 25.61
C PHE A 46 1.32 9.48 24.82
N HIS A 47 0.40 10.31 25.30
CA HIS A 47 -0.69 10.85 24.48
C HIS A 47 -0.16 11.88 23.47
N GLY A 48 0.68 11.43 22.53
CA GLY A 48 0.82 12.11 21.26
C GLY A 48 -0.44 11.85 20.45
N GLU A 49 -1.06 12.88 19.89
CA GLU A 49 -2.16 12.71 18.92
C GLU A 49 -1.75 11.94 17.64
N ASN A 50 -0.49 11.50 17.56
CA ASN A 50 -0.03 10.45 16.66
C ASN A 50 0.39 9.20 17.46
N VAL A 51 -0.54 8.63 18.24
CA VAL A 51 -0.56 7.19 18.39
C VAL A 51 -0.61 6.69 16.96
N ALA A 52 0.53 6.20 16.46
CA ALA A 52 0.57 5.26 15.37
C ALA A 52 -0.35 4.14 15.84
N LYS A 53 -1.65 4.28 15.57
CA LYS A 53 -2.59 3.20 15.64
C LYS A 53 -1.89 2.17 14.79
N ILE A 54 -1.41 1.14 15.46
CA ILE A 54 -0.99 -0.09 14.82
C ILE A 54 -2.30 -0.57 14.22
N TYR A 55 -2.67 0.03 13.08
CA TYR A 55 -3.71 -0.47 12.24
C TYR A 55 -3.23 -1.89 11.99
N ASP A 56 -4.05 -2.87 12.36
CA ASP A 56 -3.89 -4.18 11.76
C ASP A 56 -3.83 -3.89 10.26
N ILE A 57 -2.66 -4.15 9.69
CA ILE A 57 -2.40 -3.86 8.29
C ILE A 57 -3.28 -4.86 7.56
N ASP A 58 -4.46 -4.39 7.20
CA ASP A 58 -5.50 -5.08 6.49
C ASP A 58 -5.76 -4.37 5.15
N ALA A 59 -6.69 -4.87 4.34
CA ALA A 59 -7.02 -4.24 3.06
C ALA A 59 -7.55 -2.80 3.23
N THR A 60 -8.25 -2.53 4.34
CA THR A 60 -8.83 -1.20 4.61
C THR A 60 -7.76 -0.15 4.91
N TYR A 61 -6.63 -0.57 5.50
CA TYR A 61 -5.50 0.29 5.75
C TYR A 61 -4.87 0.80 4.43
N ILE A 62 -4.74 -0.06 3.42
CA ILE A 62 -4.22 0.35 2.11
C ILE A 62 -5.17 1.34 1.44
N ASP A 63 -6.47 1.10 1.51
CA ASP A 63 -7.48 2.00 0.94
C ASP A 63 -7.44 3.37 1.61
N LYS A 64 -7.27 3.41 2.94
CA LYS A 64 -7.09 4.66 3.68
C LYS A 64 -5.78 5.39 3.30
N LEU A 65 -4.69 4.66 3.12
CA LEU A 65 -3.44 5.25 2.65
C LEU A 65 -3.61 5.87 1.25
N LEU A 66 -4.39 5.22 0.38
CA LEU A 66 -4.69 5.73 -0.94
C LEU A 66 -5.57 6.98 -0.89
N GLU A 67 -6.61 6.99 -0.04
CA GLU A 67 -7.50 8.15 0.18
C GLU A 67 -6.75 9.36 0.73
N THR A 68 -5.77 9.15 1.60
CA THR A 68 -4.97 10.23 2.20
C THR A 68 -3.76 10.64 1.35
N TYR A 69 -3.52 9.96 0.23
CA TYR A 69 -2.36 10.22 -0.60
C TYR A 69 -2.47 11.58 -1.29
N SER A 70 -1.47 12.43 -1.05
CA SER A 70 -1.26 13.66 -1.81
C SER A 70 -0.08 13.50 -2.76
N ALA A 71 -0.13 14.21 -3.89
CA ALA A 71 0.90 14.11 -4.92
C ALA A 71 2.32 14.30 -4.35
N ASN A 72 3.21 13.35 -4.68
CA ASN A 72 4.60 13.25 -4.26
C ASN A 72 4.82 13.04 -2.74
N ASN A 73 3.80 12.56 -2.00
CA ASN A 73 3.94 12.24 -0.58
C ASN A 73 4.73 10.93 -0.36
N LYS A 74 6.03 11.08 -0.12
CA LYS A 74 6.95 9.95 0.08
C LYS A 74 6.60 9.08 1.29
N ASN A 75 6.13 9.67 2.39
CA ASN A 75 5.81 8.91 3.59
C ASN A 75 4.67 7.93 3.33
N ILE A 76 3.58 8.42 2.73
CA ILE A 76 2.42 7.58 2.40
C ILE A 76 2.77 6.54 1.34
N ARG A 77 3.61 6.90 0.35
CA ARG A 77 4.11 5.95 -0.65
C ARG A 77 4.90 4.80 -0.02
N ASP A 78 5.80 5.10 0.91
CA ASP A 78 6.60 4.09 1.61
C ASP A 78 5.73 3.22 2.52
N ASP A 79 4.75 3.81 3.20
CA ASP A 79 3.82 3.07 4.06
C ASP A 79 2.87 2.18 3.25
N ASN A 80 2.45 2.63 2.06
CA ASN A 80 1.67 1.83 1.12
C ASN A 80 2.48 0.61 0.65
N GLU A 81 3.74 0.80 0.27
CA GLU A 81 4.61 -0.30 -0.15
C GLU A 81 4.86 -1.30 0.99
N LYS A 82 5.10 -0.83 2.22
CA LYS A 82 5.24 -1.70 3.40
C LYS A 82 3.95 -2.48 3.67
N ALA A 83 2.79 -1.84 3.56
CA ALA A 83 1.50 -2.49 3.76
C ALA A 83 1.27 -3.61 2.73
N LEU A 84 1.54 -3.32 1.45
CA LEU A 84 1.46 -4.30 0.36
C LEU A 84 2.39 -5.50 0.56
N GLN A 85 3.60 -5.25 1.07
CA GLN A 85 4.57 -6.32 1.38
C GLN A 85 4.13 -7.17 2.57
N LYS A 86 3.66 -6.54 3.66
CA LYS A 86 3.21 -7.26 4.86
C LYS A 86 1.97 -8.12 4.60
N LEU A 87 1.09 -7.67 3.69
CA LEU A 87 -0.07 -8.46 3.25
C LEU A 87 0.25 -9.53 2.20
N GLU A 88 1.53 -9.69 1.84
CA GLU A 88 1.97 -10.65 0.81
C GLU A 88 1.18 -10.51 -0.50
N LYS A 89 0.80 -9.28 -0.87
CA LYS A 89 0.03 -9.03 -2.09
C LYS A 89 0.82 -9.50 -3.32
N ALA A 90 0.10 -10.03 -4.32
CA ALA A 90 0.70 -10.42 -5.58
C ALA A 90 1.42 -9.24 -6.24
N GLU A 91 2.53 -9.50 -6.94
CA GLU A 91 3.33 -8.41 -7.53
C GLU A 91 2.52 -7.57 -8.51
N ILE A 92 1.59 -8.18 -9.26
CA ILE A 92 0.70 -7.44 -10.15
C ILE A 92 -0.16 -6.40 -9.41
N VAL A 93 -0.64 -6.74 -8.21
CA VAL A 93 -1.45 -5.83 -7.39
C VAL A 93 -0.58 -4.65 -6.95
N LYS A 94 0.66 -4.91 -6.53
CA LYS A 94 1.61 -3.84 -6.16
C LYS A 94 1.91 -2.92 -7.33
N VAL A 95 2.09 -3.48 -8.52
CA VAL A 95 2.30 -2.70 -9.75
C VAL A 95 1.12 -1.78 -10.03
N VAL A 96 -0.12 -2.26 -9.88
CA VAL A 96 -1.32 -1.41 -10.07
C VAL A 96 -1.39 -0.30 -9.03
N TYR A 97 -1.15 -0.59 -7.74
CA TYR A 97 -1.10 0.46 -6.72
C TYR A 97 -0.02 1.50 -7.01
N ARG A 98 1.19 1.09 -7.41
CA ARG A 98 2.25 2.02 -7.83
C ARG A 98 1.83 2.85 -9.05
N ALA A 99 1.09 2.27 -10.00
CA ALA A 99 0.57 2.98 -11.15
C ALA A 99 -0.44 4.07 -10.76
N ILE A 100 -1.34 3.78 -9.80
CA ILE A 100 -2.28 4.77 -9.25
C ILE A 100 -1.52 5.93 -8.62
N LEU A 101 -0.55 5.65 -7.74
CA LEU A 101 0.25 6.69 -7.08
C LEU A 101 1.03 7.55 -8.10
N ASN A 102 1.58 6.92 -9.15
CA ASN A 102 2.26 7.65 -10.22
C ASN A 102 1.30 8.52 -11.04
N ALA A 103 0.08 8.05 -11.30
CA ALA A 103 -0.93 8.83 -12.01
C ALA A 103 -1.35 10.07 -11.20
N ILE A 104 -1.48 9.94 -9.87
CA ILE A 104 -1.72 11.08 -8.97
C ILE A 104 -0.53 12.05 -9.00
N ASP A 105 0.71 11.54 -8.90
CA ASP A 105 1.92 12.38 -8.94
C ASP A 105 2.07 13.16 -10.26
N ASN A 106 1.66 12.54 -11.37
CA ASN A 106 1.68 13.13 -12.71
C ASN A 106 0.47 14.04 -13.00
N LYS A 107 -0.51 14.14 -12.08
CA LYS A 107 -1.78 14.86 -12.26
C LYS A 107 -2.62 14.32 -13.43
N GLU A 108 -2.53 13.02 -13.67
CA GLU A 108 -3.40 12.29 -14.61
C GLU A 108 -4.76 11.96 -13.97
N VAL A 109 -4.82 11.98 -12.64
CA VAL A 109 -6.02 11.82 -11.81
C VAL A 109 -6.31 13.15 -11.12
N ASP A 110 -7.59 13.57 -11.12
CA ASP A 110 -8.00 14.81 -10.45
C ASP A 110 -7.97 14.63 -8.92
N GLU A 111 -7.57 15.67 -8.19
CA GLU A 111 -7.55 15.68 -6.72
C GLU A 111 -8.97 15.59 -6.13
N GLU A 112 -10.00 16.00 -6.90
CA GLU A 112 -11.40 15.88 -6.51
C GLU A 112 -12.03 14.52 -6.90
N GLU A 113 -11.32 13.68 -7.65
CA GLU A 113 -11.85 12.40 -8.10
C GLU A 113 -11.92 11.40 -6.93
N ASP A 114 -13.03 10.66 -6.86
CA ASP A 114 -13.18 9.62 -5.86
C ASP A 114 -12.14 8.51 -6.09
N ILE A 115 -11.24 8.38 -5.12
CA ILE A 115 -10.12 7.45 -5.18
C ILE A 115 -10.56 5.99 -5.38
N PHE A 116 -11.77 5.62 -4.93
CA PHE A 116 -12.31 4.28 -5.14
C PHE A 116 -12.75 4.06 -6.58
N ILE A 117 -13.22 5.11 -7.27
CA ILE A 117 -13.52 5.07 -8.71
C ILE A 117 -12.21 4.90 -9.49
N VAL A 118 -11.18 5.68 -9.13
CA VAL A 118 -9.84 5.58 -9.72
C VAL A 118 -9.27 4.18 -9.51
N LYS A 119 -9.24 3.68 -8.27
CA LYS A 119 -8.80 2.32 -7.95
C LYS A 119 -9.53 1.29 -8.82
N ARG A 120 -10.87 1.34 -8.84
CA ARG A 120 -11.68 0.42 -9.64
C ARG A 120 -11.34 0.46 -11.13
N ALA A 121 -11.11 1.65 -11.69
CA ALA A 121 -10.74 1.81 -13.10
C ALA A 121 -9.39 1.12 -13.40
N PHE A 122 -8.35 1.44 -12.64
CA PHE A 122 -7.01 0.87 -12.81
C PHE A 122 -7.00 -0.65 -12.69
N PHE A 123 -7.66 -1.21 -11.67
CA PHE A 123 -7.74 -2.68 -11.50
C PHE A 123 -8.58 -3.36 -12.58
N THR A 124 -9.67 -2.72 -13.02
CA THR A 124 -10.51 -3.24 -14.11
C THR A 124 -9.75 -3.26 -15.42
N ASP A 125 -9.02 -2.19 -15.72
CA ASP A 125 -8.24 -2.06 -16.95
C ASP A 125 -7.09 -3.05 -17.00
N GLU A 126 -6.31 -3.19 -15.91
CA GLU A 126 -5.21 -4.15 -15.89
C GLU A 126 -5.72 -5.59 -15.99
N LYS A 127 -6.86 -5.90 -15.36
CA LYS A 127 -7.51 -7.22 -15.50
C LYS A 127 -7.94 -7.46 -16.95
N ASN A 128 -8.60 -6.49 -17.58
CA ASN A 128 -9.08 -6.59 -18.96
C ASN A 128 -7.92 -6.69 -19.96
N LYS A 129 -6.81 -6.02 -19.67
CA LYS A 129 -5.56 -6.10 -20.42
C LYS A 129 -4.93 -7.48 -20.29
N ALA A 130 -4.81 -8.03 -19.09
CA ALA A 130 -4.29 -9.39 -18.90
C ALA A 130 -5.10 -10.44 -19.68
N VAL A 131 -6.43 -10.32 -19.69
CA VAL A 131 -7.31 -11.19 -20.51
C VAL A 131 -7.08 -10.95 -22.01
N GLY A 132 -6.95 -9.70 -22.44
CA GLY A 132 -6.69 -9.33 -23.83
C GLY A 132 -5.34 -9.81 -24.34
N ASP A 133 -4.29 -9.66 -23.54
CA ASP A 133 -2.92 -10.11 -23.85
C ASP A 133 -2.88 -11.62 -23.99
N PHE A 134 -3.61 -12.34 -23.13
CA PHE A 134 -3.77 -13.78 -23.25
C PHE A 134 -4.51 -14.15 -24.54
N ALA A 135 -5.62 -13.48 -24.84
CA ALA A 135 -6.39 -13.69 -26.07
C ALA A 135 -5.55 -13.48 -27.33
N HIS A 136 -4.72 -12.44 -27.34
CA HIS A 136 -3.84 -12.11 -28.44
C HIS A 136 -2.71 -13.14 -28.59
N THR A 137 -2.07 -13.52 -27.48
CA THR A 137 -0.95 -14.48 -27.47
C THR A 137 -1.38 -15.87 -27.92
N TRP A 138 -2.56 -16.31 -27.49
CA TRP A 138 -3.10 -17.65 -27.74
C TRP A 138 -4.18 -17.68 -28.82
N PHE A 139 -4.41 -16.58 -29.54
CA PHE A 139 -5.41 -16.47 -30.61
C PHE A 139 -6.75 -17.14 -30.26
N VAL A 140 -7.30 -16.79 -29.09
CA VAL A 140 -8.60 -17.27 -28.59
C VAL A 140 -9.57 -16.11 -28.44
N GLU A 141 -10.86 -16.42 -28.31
CA GLU A 141 -11.89 -15.42 -28.12
C GLU A 141 -11.84 -14.79 -26.72
N LYS A 142 -11.81 -13.46 -26.68
CA LYS A 142 -11.70 -12.67 -25.45
C LYS A 142 -12.92 -12.86 -24.54
N ASP A 143 -14.12 -12.95 -25.12
CA ASP A 143 -15.37 -13.09 -24.36
C ASP A 143 -15.44 -14.43 -23.63
N ALA A 144 -14.93 -15.50 -24.25
CA ALA A 144 -14.84 -16.82 -23.62
C ALA A 144 -13.91 -16.80 -22.39
N LEU A 145 -12.80 -16.05 -22.47
CA LEU A 145 -11.89 -15.85 -21.34
C LEU A 145 -12.52 -14.99 -20.23
N HIS A 146 -13.27 -13.94 -20.59
CA HIS A 146 -13.98 -13.12 -19.59
C HIS A 146 -14.99 -13.94 -18.79
N LEU A 147 -15.79 -14.76 -19.46
CA LEU A 147 -16.74 -15.65 -18.79
C LEU A 147 -16.03 -16.64 -17.87
N SER A 148 -14.90 -17.19 -18.31
CA SER A 148 -14.06 -18.07 -17.51
C SER A 148 -13.53 -17.36 -16.26
N ALA A 149 -12.98 -16.15 -16.42
CA ALA A 149 -12.41 -15.35 -15.35
C ALA A 149 -13.43 -14.94 -14.28
N ILE A 150 -14.67 -14.64 -14.67
CA ILE A 150 -15.75 -14.25 -13.73
C ILE A 150 -16.15 -15.43 -12.82
N GLN A 151 -16.18 -16.65 -13.37
CA GLN A 151 -16.66 -17.84 -12.67
C GLN A 151 -15.55 -18.55 -11.90
N TYR A 152 -14.29 -18.29 -12.22
CA TYR A 152 -13.16 -19.00 -11.67
C TYR A 152 -12.88 -18.63 -10.20
N VAL A 153 -12.49 -19.63 -9.43
CA VAL A 153 -11.93 -19.50 -8.08
C VAL A 153 -10.62 -20.30 -8.05
N ILE A 154 -9.63 -19.83 -7.30
CA ILE A 154 -8.31 -20.48 -7.21
C ILE A 154 -8.46 -21.96 -6.90
N GLY A 155 -7.75 -22.79 -7.69
CA GLY A 155 -7.76 -24.24 -7.54
C GLY A 155 -8.98 -24.95 -8.14
N MET A 156 -9.92 -24.24 -8.77
CA MET A 156 -11.08 -24.85 -9.42
C MET A 156 -10.67 -25.75 -10.61
N ASP A 157 -11.19 -26.98 -10.61
CA ASP A 157 -11.06 -27.95 -11.70
C ASP A 157 -12.41 -28.64 -11.95
N PRO A 158 -12.99 -28.57 -13.16
CA PRO A 158 -12.43 -27.95 -14.37
C PRO A 158 -12.42 -26.41 -14.32
N ILE A 159 -11.54 -25.80 -15.12
CA ILE A 159 -11.59 -24.34 -15.37
C ILE A 159 -12.94 -24.03 -16.05
N PRO A 160 -13.72 -23.05 -15.56
CA PRO A 160 -14.98 -22.65 -16.17
C PRO A 160 -14.80 -22.24 -17.62
N ASN A 161 -15.79 -22.54 -18.45
CA ASN A 161 -15.83 -22.18 -19.87
C ASN A 161 -14.63 -22.68 -20.72
N ILE A 162 -13.86 -23.65 -20.24
CA ILE A 162 -12.64 -24.11 -20.93
C ILE A 162 -12.91 -24.73 -22.31
N SER A 163 -14.08 -25.36 -22.48
CA SER A 163 -14.49 -25.94 -23.77
C SER A 163 -14.60 -24.88 -24.86
N ASP A 164 -15.23 -23.73 -24.56
CA ASP A 164 -15.44 -22.65 -25.53
C ASP A 164 -14.12 -21.92 -25.85
N ILE A 165 -13.26 -21.75 -24.84
CA ILE A 165 -11.89 -21.24 -25.05
C ILE A 165 -11.11 -22.18 -25.99
N LEU A 166 -11.20 -23.50 -25.79
CA LEU A 166 -10.51 -24.47 -26.65
C LEU A 166 -11.09 -24.55 -28.06
N ASN A 167 -12.38 -24.26 -28.23
CA ASN A 167 -13.06 -24.28 -29.53
C ASN A 167 -12.80 -23.01 -30.35
N SER A 168 -12.60 -21.85 -29.68
CA SER A 168 -12.33 -20.57 -30.35
C SER A 168 -10.87 -20.37 -30.78
N ARG A 169 -9.97 -21.31 -30.46
CA ARG A 169 -8.53 -21.17 -30.72
C ARG A 169 -8.18 -21.26 -32.21
N ASP A 170 -7.29 -20.37 -32.65
CA ASP A 170 -6.73 -20.39 -34.00
C ASP A 170 -5.25 -20.83 -34.00
N PHE A 171 -5.03 -22.14 -34.13
CA PHE A 171 -3.68 -22.71 -34.17
C PHE A 171 -2.88 -22.26 -35.40
N ASN A 172 -3.53 -21.95 -36.52
CA ASN A 172 -2.82 -21.53 -37.73
C ASN A 172 -2.17 -20.16 -37.52
N LYS A 173 -2.90 -19.22 -36.92
CA LYS A 173 -2.34 -17.92 -36.51
C LYS A 173 -1.24 -18.08 -35.47
N TYR A 174 -1.45 -18.93 -34.46
CA TYR A 174 -0.44 -19.19 -33.46
C TYR A 174 0.86 -19.75 -34.05
N LYS A 175 0.75 -20.70 -34.99
CA LYS A 175 1.90 -21.31 -35.67
C LYS A 175 2.64 -20.31 -36.58
N ALA A 176 1.95 -19.32 -37.14
CA ALA A 176 2.60 -18.27 -37.92
C ALA A 176 3.58 -17.44 -37.08
N VAL A 177 3.26 -17.19 -35.81
CA VAL A 177 4.14 -16.49 -34.86
C VAL A 177 5.11 -17.45 -34.15
N ASN A 178 4.73 -18.72 -34.00
CA ASN A 178 5.52 -19.76 -33.35
C ASN A 178 5.72 -20.98 -34.28
N PRO A 179 6.71 -20.94 -35.20
CA PRO A 179 6.89 -21.97 -36.24
C PRO A 179 7.10 -23.39 -35.69
N ASP A 180 7.73 -23.51 -34.51
CA ASP A 180 8.04 -24.78 -33.85
C ASP A 180 6.86 -25.36 -33.03
N ALA A 181 5.72 -24.67 -33.01
CA ALA A 181 4.55 -25.07 -32.24
C ALA A 181 3.96 -26.40 -32.73
N LYS A 182 3.67 -27.30 -31.79
CA LYS A 182 3.08 -28.62 -32.07
C LYS A 182 1.58 -28.59 -31.77
N PRO A 183 0.69 -29.01 -32.71
CA PRO A 183 -0.76 -28.98 -32.51
C PRO A 183 -1.22 -29.72 -31.25
N LEU A 184 -0.61 -30.88 -30.99
CA LEU A 184 -0.95 -31.73 -29.83
C LEU A 184 -0.59 -31.09 -28.48
N LYS A 185 0.40 -30.18 -28.44
CA LYS A 185 0.83 -29.50 -27.22
C LYS A 185 0.07 -28.19 -26.98
N TYR A 186 -0.40 -27.56 -28.06
CA TYR A 186 -1.02 -26.24 -28.02
C TYR A 186 -2.19 -26.13 -27.04
N GLY A 187 -3.20 -27.00 -27.16
CA GLY A 187 -4.38 -26.97 -26.28
C GLY A 187 -4.04 -27.22 -24.80
N PRO A 188 -3.33 -28.29 -24.45
CA PRO A 188 -2.91 -28.56 -23.07
C PRO A 188 -2.05 -27.44 -22.47
N GLU A 189 -1.12 -26.87 -23.26
CA GLU A 189 -0.25 -25.81 -22.78
C GLU A 189 -1.01 -24.51 -22.57
N MET A 190 -1.88 -24.13 -23.52
CA MET A 190 -2.79 -23.00 -23.37
C MET A 190 -3.64 -23.13 -22.11
N LYS A 191 -4.24 -24.30 -21.85
CA LYS A 191 -5.03 -24.54 -20.63
C LYS A 191 -4.20 -24.34 -19.36
N ARG A 192 -2.97 -24.84 -19.33
CA ARG A 192 -2.05 -24.67 -18.18
C ARG A 192 -1.70 -23.21 -17.98
N GLN A 193 -1.37 -22.50 -19.06
CA GLN A 193 -1.02 -21.08 -19.00
C GLN A 193 -2.22 -20.21 -18.60
N TRP A 194 -3.42 -20.56 -19.08
CA TRP A 194 -4.64 -19.88 -18.67
C TRP A 194 -4.91 -20.03 -17.17
N ARG A 195 -4.73 -21.23 -16.62
CA ARG A 195 -4.80 -21.45 -15.16
C ARG A 195 -3.79 -20.59 -14.42
N SER A 196 -2.53 -20.56 -14.87
CA SER A 196 -1.50 -19.73 -14.23
C SER A 196 -1.86 -18.25 -14.28
N ALA A 197 -2.37 -17.74 -15.40
CA ALA A 197 -2.82 -16.37 -15.54
C ALA A 197 -4.02 -16.06 -14.63
N LEU A 198 -4.96 -17.00 -14.49
CA LEU A 198 -6.07 -16.88 -13.56
C LEU A 198 -5.58 -16.78 -12.11
N ASP A 199 -4.78 -17.75 -11.67
CA ASP A 199 -4.33 -17.86 -10.28
C ASP A 199 -3.40 -16.72 -9.86
N GLN A 200 -2.48 -16.31 -10.73
CA GLN A 200 -1.41 -15.37 -10.36
C GLN A 200 -1.71 -13.91 -10.72
N VAL A 201 -2.64 -13.67 -11.64
CA VAL A 201 -2.89 -12.33 -12.19
C VAL A 201 -4.34 -11.93 -12.03
N ILE A 202 -5.26 -12.67 -12.64
CA ILE A 202 -6.66 -12.24 -12.75
C ILE A 202 -7.38 -12.30 -11.40
N VAL A 203 -7.23 -13.38 -10.63
CA VAL A 203 -7.88 -13.50 -9.32
C VAL A 203 -7.34 -12.46 -8.34
N PRO A 204 -6.01 -12.28 -8.17
CA PRO A 204 -5.48 -11.22 -7.32
C PRO A 204 -6.00 -9.82 -7.68
N LEU A 205 -6.11 -9.50 -8.97
CA LEU A 205 -6.70 -8.23 -9.42
C LEU A 205 -8.20 -8.14 -9.13
N ALA A 206 -8.94 -9.25 -9.26
CA ALA A 206 -10.37 -9.30 -9.00
C ALA A 206 -10.71 -9.20 -7.51
N ASP A 207 -9.85 -9.72 -6.64
CA ASP A 207 -10.02 -9.64 -5.19
C ASP A 207 -9.90 -8.20 -4.67
N GLU A 208 -9.13 -7.33 -5.32
CA GLU A 208 -9.04 -5.89 -4.99
C GLU A 208 -10.27 -5.07 -5.45
N LEU A 209 -11.16 -5.66 -6.24
CA LEU A 209 -12.40 -5.05 -6.74
C LEU A 209 -13.63 -5.41 -5.90
N ARG A 210 -13.48 -6.31 -4.91
CA ARG A 210 -14.54 -6.77 -4.00
C ARG A 210 -14.58 -5.92 -2.74
#